data_AF-A0A2T1DCR9-F1
#
_entry.id   AF-A0A2T1DCR9-F1
#
_cell.length_a   1.000
_cell.length_b   1.000
_cell.length_c   1.000
_cell.angle_alpha   90.00
_cell.angle_beta   90.00
_cell.angle_gamma   90.00
#
_symmetry.space_group_name_H-M   'P 1'
#
loop_
_entity.id
_entity.type
_entity.pdbx_description
1 polymer ?
#
loop_
_entity_poly.entity_id
_entity_poly.type
_entity_poly.pdbx_seq_one_letter_code
_entity_poly.pdbx_strand_id
1 'polypeptide(L)' 'MNAQAKDYPFAQEFITDAEGHIRKVVIDVADYQKLIEALEDEGLYRAVAEVRNEIPLSLEEALKEMAAE' A
#
# COMPACT_ATOMS: atom_id res chain seq x y z
N MET A 1 -14.57 23.86 0.45
CA MET A 1 -15.08 22.90 1.44
C MET A 1 -14.03 22.79 2.54
N ASN A 2 -14.39 23.03 3.79
CA ASN A 2 -13.49 22.82 4.92
C ASN A 2 -13.58 21.34 5.32
N ALA A 3 -12.64 20.53 4.85
CA ALA A 3 -12.54 19.12 5.23
C ALA A 3 -12.26 18.99 6.74
N GLN A 4 -13.04 18.17 7.45
CA GLN A 4 -12.81 17.88 8.87
C GLN A 4 -12.25 16.47 9.02
N ALA A 5 -11.37 16.23 10.01
CA ALA A 5 -10.77 14.91 10.22
C ALA A 5 -11.82 13.80 10.38
N LYS A 6 -12.92 14.11 11.09
CA LYS A 6 -14.07 13.21 11.27
C LYS A 6 -14.77 12.75 9.98
N ASP A 7 -14.54 13.45 8.87
CA ASP A 7 -15.11 13.09 7.56
C ASP A 7 -14.31 11.95 6.91
N TYR A 8 -13.18 11.54 7.50
CA TYR A 8 -12.29 10.48 7.01
C TYR A 8 -12.14 9.37 8.06
N PRO A 9 -12.26 8.10 7.66
CA PRO A 9 -12.37 6.98 8.60
C PRO A 9 -11.15 6.74 9.49
N PHE A 10 -9.96 7.18 9.08
CA PHE A 10 -8.71 6.93 9.82
C PHE A 10 -8.04 8.21 10.34
N ALA A 11 -8.61 9.39 10.04
CA ALA A 11 -8.01 10.65 10.45
C ALA A 11 -8.53 11.07 11.82
N GLN A 12 -7.63 11.17 12.80
CA GLN A 12 -7.95 11.71 14.12
C GLN A 12 -7.88 13.24 14.12
N GLU A 13 -6.85 13.80 13.48
CA GLU A 13 -6.60 15.24 13.43
C GLU A 13 -5.90 15.64 12.14
N PHE A 14 -6.11 16.88 11.70
CA PHE A 14 -5.34 17.50 10.63
C PHE A 14 -4.44 18.60 11.19
N ILE A 15 -3.17 18.57 10.80
CA ILE A 15 -2.22 19.64 11.08
C ILE A 15 -2.13 20.52 9.83
N THR A 16 -2.52 21.78 9.96
CA THR A 16 -2.58 22.74 8.85
C THR A 16 -1.42 23.74 8.87
N ASP A 17 -1.14 24.37 7.73
CA ASP A 17 -0.31 25.57 7.67
C ASP A 17 -1.08 26.83 8.11
N ALA A 18 -0.44 28.00 8.01
CA ALA A 18 -1.01 29.28 8.43
C ALA A 18 -2.21 29.70 7.57
N GLU A 19 -2.27 29.20 6.33
CA GLU A 19 -3.34 29.42 5.37
C GLU A 19 -4.50 28.42 5.53
N GLY A 20 -4.35 27.43 6.41
CA GLY A 20 -5.36 26.40 6.69
C GLY A 20 -5.30 25.20 5.75
N HIS A 21 -4.27 25.05 4.93
CA HIS A 21 -4.09 23.86 4.11
C HIS A 21 -3.56 22.70 4.95
N ILE A 22 -4.14 21.52 4.77
CA ILE A 22 -3.72 20.29 5.46
C ILE A 22 -2.31 19.91 5.00
N ARG A 23 -1.37 19.82 5.95
CA ARG A 23 0.02 19.41 5.70
C ARG A 23 0.32 18.02 6.23
N LYS A 24 -0.35 17.61 7.31
CA LYS A 24 -0.19 16.28 7.93
C LYS A 24 -1.53 15.78 8.46
N VAL A 25 -1.66 14.47 8.55
CA VAL A 25 -2.79 13.77 9.16
C VAL A 25 -2.27 12.96 10.33
N VAL A 26 -2.94 13.07 11.47
CA VAL A 26 -2.70 12.22 12.64
C VAL A 26 -3.64 11.02 12.53
N ILE A 27 -3.07 9.83 12.70
CA ILE A 27 -3.73 8.53 12.58
C ILE A 27 -3.30 7.66 13.75
N ASP A 28 -4.17 6.73 14.18
CA ASP A 28 -3.78 5.71 15.16
C ASP A 28 -2.70 4.78 14.58
N VAL A 29 -1.75 4.35 15.42
CA VAL A 29 -0.67 3.47 14.96
C VAL A 29 -1.21 2.16 14.40
N ALA A 30 -2.26 1.58 15.01
CA ALA A 30 -2.85 0.34 14.54
C ALA A 30 -3.57 0.51 13.19
N ASP A 31 -4.20 1.68 12.96
CA ASP A 31 -4.86 1.97 11.69
C ASP A 31 -3.84 2.27 10.58
N TYR A 32 -2.72 2.91 10.92
CA TYR A 32 -1.60 3.07 10.00
C TYR A 32 -1.02 1.71 9.57
N GLN A 33 -0.84 0.78 10.50
CA GLN A 33 -0.35 -0.57 10.18
C GLN A 33 -1.28 -1.31 9.23
N LYS A 34 -2.60 -1.31 9.50
CA LYS A 34 -3.59 -1.91 8.60
C LYS A 34 -3.61 -1.27 7.22
N LEU A 35 -3.39 0.04 7.13
CA LEU A 35 -3.31 0.73 5.84
C LEU A 35 -2.10 0.23 5.03
N ILE A 36 -0.95 0.05 5.68
CA ILE A 36 0.24 -0.51 5.02
C ILE A 36 -0.02 -1.95 4.57
N GLU A 37 -0.55 -2.80 5.44
CA GLU A 37 -0.89 -4.19 5.10
C GLU A 37 -1.83 -4.26 3.88
N ALA A 38 -2.88 -3.43 3.84
CA ALA A 38 -3.81 -3.40 2.72
C ALA A 38 -3.14 -2.97 1.39
N LEU A 39 -2.19 -2.04 1.45
CA LEU A 39 -1.43 -1.60 0.27
C LEU A 39 -0.45 -2.69 -0.22
N GLU A 40 0.18 -3.41 0.71
CA GLU A 40 1.08 -4.52 0.42
C GLU A 40 0.32 -5.70 -0.20
N ASP A 41 -0.82 -6.07 0.38
CA ASP A 41 -1.69 -7.14 -0.13
C ASP A 41 -2.23 -6.80 -1.53
N GLU A 42 -2.63 -5.55 -1.76
CA GLU A 42 -3.05 -5.11 -3.09
C GLU A 42 -1.90 -5.18 -4.10
N GLY A 43 -0.70 -4.75 -3.71
CA GLY A 43 0.50 -4.85 -4.55
C GLY A 43 0.84 -6.29 -4.91
N LEU A 44 0.81 -7.18 -3.93
CA LEU A 44 1.02 -8.62 -4.12
C LEU A 44 -0.05 -9.23 -5.02
N TYR A 45 -1.33 -8.91 -4.80
CA TYR A 45 -2.43 -9.39 -5.62
C TYR A 45 -2.24 -9.00 -7.08
N ARG A 46 -1.84 -7.75 -7.36
CA ARG A 46 -1.57 -7.27 -8.72
C ARG A 46 -0.40 -8.03 -9.36
N ALA A 47 0.72 -8.19 -8.65
CA ALA A 47 1.86 -8.94 -9.14
C ALA A 47 1.50 -10.40 -9.49
N VAL A 48 0.73 -11.07 -8.63
CA VAL A 48 0.24 -12.44 -8.88
C VAL A 48 -0.72 -12.47 -10.08
N ALA A 49 -1.56 -11.45 -10.23
CA ALA A 49 -2.50 -11.37 -11.34
C ALA A 49 -1.81 -11.15 -12.69
N GLU A 50 -0.72 -10.36 -12.73
CA GLU A 50 0.08 -10.10 -13.93
C GLU A 50 0.70 -11.38 -14.50
N VAL A 51 1.20 -12.25 -13.62
CA VAL A 51 1.86 -13.52 -14.00
C VAL A 51 0.90 -14.73 -14.04
N ARG A 52 -0.41 -14.52 -13.87
CA ARG A 52 -1.39 -15.61 -13.65
C ARG A 52 -1.41 -16.67 -14.76
N ASN A 53 -1.07 -16.29 -16.00
CA ASN A 53 -1.08 -17.18 -17.16
C ASN A 53 0.31 -17.66 -17.58
N GLU A 54 1.35 -17.32 -16.81
CA GLU A 54 2.71 -17.80 -17.08
C GLU A 54 2.83 -19.30 -16.78
N ILE A 55 3.80 -19.94 -17.42
CA ILE A 55 4.08 -21.36 -17.22
C ILE A 55 4.87 -21.48 -15.90
N PRO A 56 4.35 -22.21 -14.89
CA PRO A 56 5.09 -22.41 -13.65
C PRO A 56 6.36 -23.21 -13.92
N LEU A 57 7.47 -22.74 -13.36
CA LEU A 57 8.75 -23.44 -13.40
C LEU A 57 8.88 -24.35 -12.19
N SER A 58 9.53 -25.49 -12.37
CA SER A 58 10.12 -26.24 -11.26
C SER A 58 11.28 -25.44 -10.66
N LEU A 59 11.67 -25.80 -9.44
CA LEU A 59 12.81 -25.17 -8.77
C LEU A 59 14.10 -25.26 -9.60
N GLU A 60 14.35 -26.39 -10.26
CA GLU A 60 15.53 -26.58 -11.12
C GLU A 60 15.50 -25.66 -12.33
N GLU A 61 14.35 -25.52 -12.98
CA GLU A 61 14.15 -24.63 -14.12
C GLU A 61 14.31 -23.15 -13.72
N ALA A 62 13.70 -22.74 -12.61
CA ALA A 62 13.82 -21.38 -12.09
C ALA A 62 15.27 -21.02 -11.72
N LEU A 63 16.02 -21.94 -11.10
CA LEU A 63 17.43 -21.74 -10.78
C LEU A 63 18.30 -21.62 -12.04
N LYS A 64 17.97 -22.38 -13.09
CA LYS A 64 18.68 -22.31 -14.37
C LYS A 64 18.41 -21.00 -15.10
N GLU A 65 17.17 -20.52 -15.08
CA GLU A 65 16.77 -19.24 -15.67
C GLU A 65 17.41 -18.06 -14.95
N MET A 66 17.37 -18.03 -13.62
CA MET A 66 18.00 -16.99 -12.80
C MET A 66 19.53 -16.91 -12.98
N ALA A 67 20.20 -18.04 -13.23
CA ALA A 67 21.65 -18.07 -13.49
C ALA A 67 22.03 -17.63 -14.92
N ALA A 68 21.04 -17.50 -15.81
CA ALA A 68 21.22 -17.10 -17.19
C ALA A 68 20.97 -15.59 -17.43
N GLU A 69 20.36 -14.90 -16.45
CA GLU A 69 20.30 -13.42 -16.35
C GLU A 69 21.62 -12.82 -15.85
#